data_AF-A0A4Y5SSX9-F1
#
_entry.id   AF-A0A4Y5SSX9-F1
#
_cell.length_a   1.000
_cell.length_b   1.000
_cell.length_c   1.000
_cell.angle_alpha   90.00
_cell.angle_beta   90.00
_cell.angle_gamma   90.00
#
_symmetry.space_group_name_H-M   'P 1'
#
loop_
_entity.id
_entity.type
_entity.pdbx_description
1 polymer ?
#
loop_
_entity_poly.entity_id
_entity_poly.type
_entity_poly.pdbx_seq_one_letter_code
_entity_poly.pdbx_strand_id
1 'polypeptide(L)'
;MTGNGLRIMVVEDDFLVASKLASEIRANGDQVVGPFADIQDAIGRVSVIQGAILDVRMQGGTSFPVADFLADCGIPFVFLTGYDLRQIPFRFQDRGVFAKPSTASPLLANLHRQHDAILLGGEDSLDAVVIEMLRRARHLMPDDSSAERLVEGVLLRAIAEAGNRLQGPAMRPWLMTLLRDEHQQRGRFHLH
;
A
#
# COMPACT_ATOMS: atom_id res chain seq x y z
N MET A 1 6.75 6.49 23.47
CA MET A 1 6.26 5.12 23.20
C MET A 1 4.87 5.20 22.58
N THR A 2 4.74 5.64 21.34
CA THR A 2 3.40 5.79 20.73
C THR A 2 3.44 5.26 19.30
N GLY A 3 3.04 4.00 19.16
CA GLY A 3 2.70 3.36 17.90
C GLY A 3 1.96 2.08 18.26
N ASN A 4 0.64 2.07 18.13
CA ASN A 4 -0.17 0.87 18.34
C ASN A 4 0.33 -0.21 17.36
N GLY A 5 0.68 -1.41 17.83
CA GLY A 5 1.13 -2.49 16.94
C GLY A 5 0.11 -2.80 15.83
N LEU A 6 0.58 -3.38 14.73
CA LEU A 6 -0.27 -3.65 13.56
C LEU A 6 -1.33 -4.68 13.88
N ARG A 7 -2.53 -4.51 13.32
CA ARG A 7 -3.56 -5.56 13.26
C ARG A 7 -3.25 -6.49 12.10
N ILE A 8 -2.67 -7.64 12.40
CA ILE A 8 -2.18 -8.61 11.43
C ILE A 8 -3.17 -9.76 11.29
N MET A 9 -3.65 -9.98 10.08
CA MET A 9 -4.43 -11.16 9.75
C MET A 9 -3.54 -12.40 9.67
N VAL A 10 -4.00 -13.52 10.22
CA VAL A 10 -3.38 -14.83 10.00
C VAL A 10 -4.37 -15.72 9.28
N VAL A 11 -4.01 -16.20 8.09
CA VAL A 11 -4.80 -17.16 7.31
C VAL A 11 -4.01 -18.46 7.21
N GLU A 12 -4.41 -19.44 8.00
CA GLU A 12 -3.70 -20.71 8.25
C GLU A 12 -4.70 -21.73 8.79
N ASP A 13 -4.73 -22.93 8.20
CA ASP A 13 -5.63 -24.02 8.58
C ASP A 13 -4.99 -25.02 9.56
N ASP A 14 -3.66 -25.05 9.67
CA ASP A 14 -2.97 -25.80 10.72
C ASP A 14 -3.03 -25.05 12.06
N PHE A 15 -3.79 -25.61 13.02
CA PHE A 15 -3.97 -25.03 14.35
C PHE A 15 -2.65 -24.78 15.10
N LEU A 16 -1.67 -25.68 14.99
CA LEU A 16 -0.39 -25.55 15.71
C LEU A 16 0.43 -24.41 15.12
N VAL A 17 0.47 -24.30 13.78
CA VAL A 17 1.15 -23.20 13.09
C VAL A 17 0.45 -21.87 13.39
N ALA A 18 -0.87 -21.83 13.28
CA ALA A 18 -1.68 -20.65 13.53
C ALA A 18 -1.53 -20.14 14.97
N SER A 19 -1.60 -21.04 15.96
CA SER A 19 -1.44 -20.71 17.38
C SER A 19 -0.02 -20.21 17.68
N LYS A 20 1.00 -20.84 17.09
CA LYS A 20 2.39 -20.41 17.24
C LYS A 20 2.58 -18.99 16.69
N LEU A 21 2.15 -18.74 15.45
CA LEU A 21 2.21 -17.42 14.84
C LEU A 21 1.48 -16.38 15.68
N ALA A 22 0.27 -16.68 16.12
CA ALA A 22 -0.52 -15.74 16.92
C ALA A 22 0.15 -15.39 18.25
N SER A 23 0.86 -16.33 18.88
CA SER A 23 1.65 -16.05 20.08
C SER A 23 2.86 -15.17 19.76
N GLU A 24 3.60 -15.47 18.70
CA GLU A 24 4.80 -14.73 18.31
C GLU A 24 4.47 -13.30 17.86
N ILE A 25 3.37 -13.09 17.13
CA ILE A 25 2.86 -11.76 16.73
C ILE A 25 2.57 -10.90 17.96
N ARG A 26 1.80 -11.43 18.93
CA ARG A 26 1.49 -10.70 20.17
C ARG A 26 2.73 -10.38 20.99
N ALA A 27 3.71 -11.30 21.02
CA ALA A 27 4.97 -11.07 21.72
C ALA A 27 5.81 -9.94 21.10
N ASN A 28 5.60 -9.62 19.82
CA ASN A 28 6.22 -8.48 19.13
C ASN A 28 5.43 -7.16 19.30
N GLY A 29 4.33 -7.17 20.04
CA GLY A 29 3.50 -5.99 20.28
C GLY A 29 2.41 -5.73 19.25
N ASP A 30 2.29 -6.59 18.23
CA ASP A 30 1.23 -6.55 17.22
C ASP A 30 -0.06 -7.24 17.70
N GLN A 31 -1.17 -6.98 17.02
CA GLN A 31 -2.47 -7.58 17.30
C GLN A 31 -2.80 -8.64 16.24
N VAL A 32 -3.43 -9.73 16.65
CA VAL A 32 -3.84 -10.80 15.73
C VAL A 32 -5.33 -10.66 15.39
N VAL A 33 -5.64 -10.67 14.10
CA VAL A 33 -7.00 -10.77 13.56
C VAL A 33 -7.15 -12.17 12.95
N GLY A 34 -8.06 -12.98 13.48
CA GLY A 34 -8.11 -14.42 13.22
C GLY A 34 -7.45 -15.22 14.36
N PRO A 35 -6.87 -16.41 14.09
CA PRO A 35 -6.58 -16.99 12.78
C PRO A 35 -7.82 -17.47 12.00
N PHE A 36 -7.74 -17.46 10.67
CA PHE A 36 -8.80 -17.97 9.79
C PHE A 36 -8.33 -19.22 9.07
N ALA A 37 -9.07 -20.32 9.25
CA ALA A 37 -8.88 -21.57 8.50
C ALA A 37 -9.67 -21.59 7.18
N ASP A 38 -10.50 -20.56 6.92
CA ASP A 38 -11.28 -20.40 5.70
C ASP A 38 -11.06 -19.01 5.07
N ILE A 39 -11.04 -18.98 3.74
CA ILE A 39 -10.77 -17.79 2.93
C ILE A 39 -11.91 -16.76 3.04
N GLN A 40 -13.17 -17.20 3.09
CA GLN A 40 -14.33 -16.31 3.13
C GLN A 40 -14.39 -15.55 4.45
N ASP A 41 -14.10 -16.25 5.55
CA ASP A 41 -14.02 -15.63 6.88
C ASP A 41 -12.92 -14.56 6.95
N ALA A 42 -11.77 -14.83 6.31
CA ALA A 42 -10.68 -13.87 6.20
C ALA A 42 -11.09 -12.62 5.41
N ILE A 43 -11.69 -12.78 4.23
CA ILE A 43 -12.14 -11.66 3.38
C ILE A 43 -13.11 -10.75 4.14
N GLY A 44 -14.04 -11.32 4.93
CA GLY A 44 -14.99 -10.57 5.74
C GLY A 44 -14.37 -9.67 6.83
N ARG A 45 -13.06 -9.79 7.08
CA ARG A 45 -12.33 -9.05 8.12
C ARG A 45 -11.22 -8.14 7.58
N VAL A 46 -11.06 -8.03 6.26
CA VAL A 46 -9.98 -7.23 5.64
C VAL A 46 -10.06 -5.74 5.99
N SER A 47 -11.26 -5.17 6.21
CA SER A 47 -11.41 -3.75 6.53
C SER A 47 -10.78 -3.31 7.86
N VAL A 48 -10.45 -4.26 8.75
CA VAL A 48 -9.89 -3.94 10.07
C VAL A 48 -8.41 -4.24 10.19
N ILE A 49 -7.73 -4.71 9.15
CA ILE A 49 -6.32 -5.14 9.24
C ILE A 49 -5.36 -4.11 8.65
N GLN A 50 -4.08 -4.26 8.98
CA GLN A 50 -2.97 -3.42 8.51
C GLN A 50 -1.87 -4.24 7.84
N GLY A 51 -1.95 -5.57 7.92
CA GLY A 51 -1.14 -6.50 7.15
C GLY A 51 -1.65 -7.93 7.30
N ALA A 52 -1.13 -8.86 6.51
CA ALA A 52 -1.52 -10.28 6.57
C ALA A 52 -0.35 -11.25 6.42
N ILE A 53 -0.47 -12.41 7.07
CA ILE A 53 0.37 -13.59 6.88
C ILE A 53 -0.54 -14.69 6.33
N LEU A 54 -0.20 -15.21 5.14
CA LEU A 54 -1.01 -16.18 4.41
C LEU A 54 -0.26 -17.49 4.24
N ASP A 55 -0.84 -18.63 4.62
CA ASP A 55 -0.42 -19.90 4.03
C ASP A 55 -0.87 -19.95 2.57
N VAL A 56 -0.02 -20.46 1.68
CA VAL A 56 -0.29 -20.59 0.25
C VAL A 56 -1.33 -21.66 -0.01
N ARG A 57 -1.24 -22.80 0.68
CA ARG A 57 -2.16 -23.93 0.50
C ARG A 57 -2.92 -24.18 1.77
N MET A 58 -4.23 -24.25 1.64
CA MET A 58 -5.17 -24.56 2.70
C MET A 58 -6.09 -25.70 2.24
N GLN A 59 -6.79 -26.33 3.16
CA GLN A 59 -7.78 -27.39 2.87
C GLN A 59 -8.79 -26.99 1.78
N GLY A 60 -9.20 -25.71 1.73
CA GLY A 60 -10.15 -25.18 0.75
C GLY A 60 -9.56 -24.70 -0.59
N GLY A 61 -8.24 -24.80 -0.80
CA GLY A 61 -7.57 -24.35 -2.02
C GLY A 61 -6.34 -23.49 -1.76
N THR A 62 -6.15 -22.44 -2.55
CA THR A 62 -5.03 -21.50 -2.36
C THR A 62 -5.52 -20.17 -1.79
N SER A 63 -4.69 -19.51 -0.98
CA SER A 63 -5.00 -18.17 -0.44
C SER A 63 -4.82 -17.04 -1.46
N PHE A 64 -4.48 -17.35 -2.72
CA PHE A 64 -4.28 -16.34 -3.77
C PHE A 64 -5.48 -15.40 -3.97
N PRO A 65 -6.75 -15.83 -3.89
CA PRO A 65 -7.88 -14.90 -3.95
C PRO A 65 -7.86 -13.87 -2.81
N VAL A 66 -7.44 -14.26 -1.60
CA VAL A 66 -7.25 -13.32 -0.48
C VAL A 66 -6.08 -12.38 -0.79
N ALA A 67 -4.97 -12.91 -1.29
CA ALA A 67 -3.80 -12.12 -1.66
C ALA A 67 -4.11 -11.08 -2.76
N ASP A 68 -4.90 -11.44 -3.77
CA ASP A 68 -5.37 -10.53 -4.81
C ASP A 68 -6.23 -9.42 -4.19
N PHE A 69 -7.20 -9.77 -3.33
CA PHE A 69 -8.05 -8.79 -2.65
C PHE A 69 -7.27 -7.84 -1.73
N LEU A 70 -6.25 -8.35 -1.03
CA LEU A 70 -5.37 -7.52 -0.19
C LEU A 70 -4.52 -6.58 -1.04
N ALA A 71 -4.02 -7.04 -2.19
CA ALA A 71 -3.29 -6.20 -3.14
C ALA A 71 -4.16 -5.06 -3.67
N ASP A 72 -5.41 -5.34 -4.04
CA ASP A 72 -6.38 -4.33 -4.48
C ASP A 72 -6.71 -3.29 -3.38
N CYS A 73 -6.71 -3.72 -2.12
CA CYS A 73 -6.90 -2.84 -0.96
C CYS A 73 -5.63 -2.07 -0.55
N GLY A 74 -4.48 -2.29 -1.22
CA GLY A 74 -3.20 -1.71 -0.82
C GLY A 74 -2.71 -2.19 0.55
N ILE A 75 -3.16 -3.36 1.02
CA ILE A 75 -2.77 -3.93 2.31
C ILE A 75 -1.52 -4.80 2.10
N PRO A 76 -0.44 -4.63 2.88
CA PRO A 76 0.76 -5.43 2.74
C PRO A 76 0.51 -6.86 3.25
N PHE A 77 1.18 -7.83 2.64
CA PHE A 77 1.09 -9.22 3.07
C PHE A 77 2.35 -10.00 2.74
N VAL A 78 2.53 -11.12 3.45
CA VAL A 78 3.59 -12.09 3.23
C VAL A 78 3.00 -13.51 3.18
N PHE A 79 3.68 -14.39 2.46
CA PHE A 79 3.35 -15.80 2.42
C PHE A 79 4.25 -16.60 3.38
N LEU A 80 3.66 -17.55 4.09
CA LEU A 80 4.37 -18.56 4.87
C LEU A 80 3.95 -19.94 4.40
N THR A 81 4.80 -20.64 3.66
CA THR A 81 4.41 -21.89 3.00
C THR A 81 5.36 -23.03 3.30
N GLY A 82 4.82 -24.24 3.47
CA GLY A 82 5.60 -25.48 3.48
C GLY A 82 5.93 -26.02 2.07
N TYR A 83 5.43 -25.37 1.02
CA TYR A 83 5.55 -25.81 -0.36
C TYR A 83 6.63 -25.05 -1.14
N ASP A 84 6.95 -25.56 -2.33
CA ASP A 84 7.94 -25.00 -3.24
C ASP A 84 7.60 -23.56 -3.65
N LEU A 85 8.53 -22.64 -3.40
CA LEU A 85 8.44 -21.21 -3.73
C LEU A 85 8.20 -20.96 -5.23
N ARG A 86 8.56 -21.93 -6.10
CA ARG A 86 8.32 -21.87 -7.55
C ARG A 86 6.84 -21.90 -7.94
N GLN A 87 5.94 -22.22 -7.00
CA GLN A 87 4.49 -22.26 -7.24
C GLN A 87 3.79 -20.90 -7.01
N ILE A 88 4.53 -19.88 -6.57
CA ILE A 88 3.97 -18.53 -6.37
C ILE A 88 3.81 -17.83 -7.73
N PRO A 89 2.60 -17.36 -8.08
CA PRO A 89 2.37 -16.57 -9.29
C PRO A 89 3.31 -15.36 -9.40
N PHE A 90 3.76 -15.04 -10.61
CA PHE A 90 4.64 -13.90 -10.89
C PHE A 90 4.11 -12.57 -10.32
N ARG A 91 2.77 -12.40 -10.27
CA ARG A 91 2.11 -11.22 -9.69
C ARG A 91 2.38 -11.02 -8.18
N PHE A 92 2.95 -12.01 -7.50
CA PHE A 92 3.33 -11.93 -6.09
C PHE A 92 4.84 -12.05 -5.85
N GLN A 93 5.67 -11.99 -6.90
CA GLN A 93 7.12 -12.18 -6.76
C GLN A 93 7.80 -11.13 -5.87
N ASP A 94 7.24 -9.91 -5.82
CA ASP A 94 7.75 -8.81 -5.01
C ASP A 94 7.24 -8.85 -3.56
N ARG A 95 6.41 -9.85 -3.22
CA ARG A 95 5.91 -10.08 -1.86
C ARG A 95 6.85 -11.01 -1.11
N GLY A 96 7.01 -10.79 0.20
CA GLY A 96 7.83 -11.67 1.03
C GLY A 96 7.25 -13.09 1.08
N VAL A 97 8.04 -14.09 0.65
CA VAL A 97 7.67 -15.51 0.73
C VAL A 97 8.66 -16.22 1.64
N PHE A 98 8.15 -16.89 2.67
CA PHE A 98 8.93 -17.56 3.69
C PHE A 98 8.59 -19.05 3.73
N ALA A 99 9.60 -19.90 3.87
CA ALA A 99 9.43 -21.34 3.98
C ALA A 99 9.16 -21.75 5.43
N LYS A 100 8.22 -22.67 5.65
CA LYS A 100 8.08 -23.39 6.94
C LYS A 100 9.24 -24.39 7.07
N PRO A 101 9.85 -24.57 8.27
CA PRO A 101 9.56 -23.84 9.50
C PRO A 101 10.20 -22.45 9.52
N SER A 102 9.44 -21.45 9.93
CA SER A 102 9.93 -20.10 10.21
C SER A 102 9.40 -19.61 11.57
N THR A 103 10.08 -18.64 12.16
CA THR A 103 9.56 -17.83 13.26
C THR A 103 8.87 -16.59 12.69
N ALA A 104 7.98 -15.95 13.43
CA ALA A 104 7.26 -14.76 12.96
C ALA A 104 8.19 -13.55 12.79
N SER A 105 9.31 -13.47 13.51
CA SER A 105 10.21 -12.30 13.49
C SER A 105 10.61 -11.82 12.07
N PRO A 106 11.14 -12.67 11.16
CA PRO A 106 11.47 -12.24 9.80
C PRO A 106 10.24 -11.85 8.97
N LEU A 107 9.09 -12.50 9.18
CA LEU A 107 7.83 -12.17 8.51
C LEU A 107 7.33 -10.80 8.95
N LEU A 108 7.33 -10.54 10.26
CA LEU A 108 6.92 -9.29 10.88
C LEU A 108 7.83 -8.14 10.47
N ALA A 109 9.16 -8.33 10.49
CA ALA A 109 10.09 -7.30 10.05
C ALA A 109 9.88 -6.92 8.56
N ASN A 110 9.54 -7.89 7.71
CA ASN A 110 9.20 -7.62 6.31
C ASN A 110 7.84 -6.91 6.20
N LEU A 111 6.83 -7.37 6.94
CA LEU A 111 5.48 -6.81 6.92
C LEU A 111 5.45 -5.37 7.46
N HIS A 112 6.15 -5.09 8.57
CA HIS A 112 6.36 -3.74 9.10
C HIS A 112 7.05 -2.87 8.06
N ARG A 113 8.11 -3.35 7.38
CA ARG A 113 8.76 -2.59 6.31
C ARG A 113 7.81 -2.29 5.14
N GLN A 114 7.00 -3.25 4.71
CA GLN A 114 6.01 -3.01 3.65
C GLN A 114 4.94 -2.01 4.10
N HIS A 115 4.43 -2.16 5.32
CA HIS A 115 3.44 -1.25 5.91
C HIS A 115 4.00 0.16 6.05
N ASP A 116 5.21 0.29 6.59
CA ASP A 116 5.93 1.54 6.70
C ASP A 116 6.24 2.10 5.32
N ALA A 117 6.57 1.30 4.30
CA ALA A 117 6.75 1.81 2.94
C ALA A 117 5.45 2.35 2.33
N ILE A 118 4.29 1.77 2.68
CA ILE A 118 2.97 2.30 2.28
C ILE A 118 2.67 3.60 3.04
N LEU A 119 3.01 3.68 4.34
CA LEU A 119 2.83 4.89 5.15
C LEU A 119 3.86 6.00 4.86
N LEU A 120 5.10 5.65 4.56
CA LEU A 120 6.25 6.52 4.23
C LEU A 120 6.30 6.86 2.74
N GLY A 121 5.61 6.07 1.90
CA GLY A 121 5.00 6.56 0.65
C GLY A 121 3.88 7.59 0.90
N GLY A 122 3.69 8.01 2.16
CA GLY A 122 2.77 9.05 2.58
C GLY A 122 3.17 10.44 2.12
N GLU A 123 2.16 11.31 2.13
CA GLU A 123 2.15 12.78 1.93
C GLU A 123 2.83 13.33 0.65
N ASP A 124 4.04 12.88 0.30
CA ASP A 124 4.88 13.35 -0.80
C ASP A 124 5.08 12.31 -1.92
N SER A 125 4.47 11.12 -1.87
CA SER A 125 4.54 10.19 -3.02
C SER A 125 3.81 10.73 -4.25
N LEU A 126 4.30 10.38 -5.43
CA LEU A 126 3.79 10.90 -6.70
C LEU A 126 2.28 10.69 -6.85
N ASP A 127 1.81 9.49 -6.54
CA ASP A 127 0.41 9.08 -6.55
C ASP A 127 -0.44 9.87 -5.54
N ALA A 128 0.03 10.07 -4.30
CA ALA A 128 -0.66 10.89 -3.31
C ALA A 128 -0.74 12.37 -3.73
N VAL A 129 0.34 12.91 -4.27
CA VAL A 129 0.43 14.31 -4.73
C VAL A 129 -0.45 14.54 -5.96
N VAL A 130 -0.47 13.62 -6.93
CA VAL A 130 -1.32 13.71 -8.12
C VAL A 130 -2.81 13.62 -7.74
N ILE A 131 -3.18 12.73 -6.81
CA ILE A 131 -4.56 12.67 -6.30
C ILE A 131 -4.96 13.98 -5.63
N GLU A 132 -4.08 14.59 -4.84
CA GLU A 132 -4.34 15.90 -4.22
C GLU A 132 -4.45 17.01 -5.26
N MET A 133 -3.58 17.03 -6.28
CA MET A 133 -3.64 17.98 -7.38
C MET A 133 -4.97 17.90 -8.13
N LEU A 134 -5.45 16.68 -8.44
CA LEU A 134 -6.75 16.47 -9.08
C LEU A 134 -7.91 16.99 -8.23
N ARG A 135 -7.92 16.73 -6.93
CA ARG A 135 -8.96 17.25 -6.01
C ARG A 135 -8.97 18.78 -5.97
N ARG A 136 -7.79 19.40 -5.89
CA ARG A 136 -7.66 20.87 -5.88
C ARG A 136 -8.04 21.48 -7.22
N ALA A 137 -7.58 20.91 -8.33
CA ALA A 137 -7.90 21.37 -9.68
C ALA A 137 -9.42 21.35 -9.94
N ARG A 138 -10.13 20.29 -9.51
CA ARG A 138 -11.60 20.21 -9.61
C ARG A 138 -12.33 21.29 -8.81
N HIS A 139 -11.73 21.78 -7.73
CA HIS A 139 -12.30 22.89 -6.95
C HIS A 139 -12.00 24.26 -7.56
N LEU A 140 -10.89 24.38 -8.30
CA LEU A 140 -10.44 25.63 -8.92
C LEU A 140 -11.04 25.85 -10.32
N MET A 141 -11.30 24.77 -11.06
CA MET A 141 -11.74 24.82 -12.45
C MET A 141 -13.28 24.66 -12.57
N PRO A 142 -13.90 25.18 -13.64
CA PRO A 142 -15.35 25.12 -13.82
C PRO A 142 -15.88 23.73 -14.19
N ASP A 143 -15.02 22.83 -14.69
CA ASP A 143 -15.38 21.48 -15.14
C ASP A 143 -14.21 20.49 -15.00
N ASP A 144 -14.52 19.19 -15.00
CA ASP A 144 -13.55 18.10 -14.84
C ASP A 144 -12.51 18.07 -15.97
N SER A 145 -12.89 18.32 -17.22
CA SER A 145 -11.96 18.32 -18.35
C SER A 145 -10.97 19.49 -18.29
N SER A 146 -11.38 20.64 -17.75
CA SER A 146 -10.51 21.76 -17.44
C SER A 146 -9.57 21.46 -16.27
N ALA A 147 -10.02 20.73 -15.26
CA ALA A 147 -9.21 20.28 -14.12
C ALA A 147 -8.12 19.28 -14.55
N GLU A 148 -8.46 18.29 -15.36
CA GLU A 148 -7.50 17.31 -15.90
C GLU A 148 -6.42 17.99 -16.75
N ARG A 149 -6.81 18.89 -17.66
CA ARG A 149 -5.87 19.69 -18.46
C ARG A 149 -4.96 20.58 -17.61
N LEU A 150 -5.42 21.06 -16.46
CA LEU A 150 -4.61 21.85 -15.53
C LEU A 150 -3.53 20.95 -14.90
N VAL A 151 -3.92 19.79 -14.38
CA VAL A 151 -2.98 18.81 -13.78
C VAL A 151 -1.97 18.31 -14.82
N GLU A 152 -2.42 17.99 -16.03
CA GLU A 152 -1.54 17.60 -17.14
C GLU A 152 -0.49 18.67 -17.45
N GLY A 153 -0.89 19.94 -17.53
CA GLY A 153 0.03 21.06 -17.76
C GLY A 153 1.09 21.17 -16.66
N VAL A 154 0.71 20.98 -15.40
CA VAL A 154 1.64 20.99 -14.27
C VAL A 154 2.64 19.83 -14.36
N LEU A 155 2.21 18.63 -14.72
CA LEU A 155 3.09 17.47 -14.82
C LEU A 155 4.09 17.61 -15.97
N LEU A 156 3.64 18.09 -17.14
CA LEU A 156 4.53 18.37 -18.27
C LEU A 156 5.58 19.43 -17.91
N ARG A 157 5.18 20.50 -17.22
CA ARG A 157 6.09 21.53 -16.73
C ARG A 157 7.06 20.98 -15.68
N ALA A 158 6.59 20.15 -14.76
CA ALA A 158 7.43 19.51 -13.76
C ALA A 158 8.52 18.64 -14.41
N ILE A 159 8.20 17.87 -15.47
CA ILE A 159 9.18 17.07 -16.22
C ILE A 159 10.23 17.97 -16.89
N ALA A 160 9.81 19.09 -17.48
CA ALA A 160 10.74 20.04 -18.11
C ALA A 160 11.68 20.72 -17.11
N GLU A 161 11.20 21.00 -15.89
CA GLU A 161 11.97 21.67 -14.84
C GLU A 161 12.76 20.69 -13.94
N ALA A 162 12.46 19.39 -13.97
CA ALA A 162 13.06 18.37 -13.10
C ALA A 162 14.58 18.23 -13.29
N GLY A 163 15.09 18.41 -14.51
CA GLY A 163 16.52 18.29 -14.82
C GLY A 163 17.42 19.31 -14.12
N ASN A 164 16.88 20.45 -13.68
CA ASN A 164 17.64 21.52 -13.02
C ASN A 164 17.59 21.45 -11.48
N ARG A 165 17.01 20.38 -10.93
CA ARG A 165 16.55 20.32 -9.53
C ARG A 165 17.55 19.62 -8.60
N LEU A 166 18.82 20.05 -8.62
CA LEU A 166 19.87 19.42 -7.79
C LEU A 166 19.76 19.74 -6.28
N GLN A 167 19.06 20.82 -5.88
CA GLN A 167 18.76 21.16 -4.47
C GLN A 167 17.43 21.95 -4.36
N GLY A 168 16.28 21.28 -4.44
CA GLY A 168 14.96 21.91 -4.40
C GLY A 168 14.06 21.44 -3.24
N PRO A 169 12.93 22.11 -2.99
CA PRO A 169 11.95 21.68 -1.99
C PRO A 169 11.41 20.28 -2.29
N ALA A 170 10.86 19.61 -1.29
CA ALA A 170 10.24 18.29 -1.44
C ALA A 170 9.17 18.28 -2.57
N MET A 171 8.84 17.09 -3.07
CA MET A 171 8.04 16.93 -4.31
C MET A 171 6.66 17.56 -4.18
N ARG A 172 5.97 17.39 -3.04
CA ARG A 172 4.61 17.92 -2.85
C ARG A 172 4.58 19.44 -2.75
N PRO A 173 5.34 20.14 -1.88
CA PRO A 173 5.33 21.61 -1.85
C PRO A 173 5.61 22.23 -3.22
N TRP A 174 6.47 21.58 -4.02
CA TRP A 174 6.82 22.05 -5.34
C TRP A 174 5.70 21.87 -6.36
N LEU A 175 5.15 20.66 -6.51
CA LEU A 175 4.04 20.40 -7.43
C LEU A 175 2.81 21.22 -7.07
N MET A 176 2.56 21.45 -5.77
CA MET A 176 1.48 22.34 -5.31
C MET A 176 1.73 23.81 -5.63
N THR A 177 2.99 24.25 -5.65
CA THR A 177 3.36 25.60 -6.11
C THR A 177 3.14 25.72 -7.62
N LEU A 178 3.60 24.75 -8.41
CA LEU A 178 3.40 24.73 -9.85
C LEU A 178 1.91 24.71 -10.23
N LEU A 179 1.08 23.96 -9.50
CA LEU A 179 -0.38 23.94 -9.71
C LEU A 179 -1.00 25.33 -9.54
N ARG A 180 -0.56 26.08 -8.52
CA ARG A 180 -1.04 27.44 -8.27
C ARG A 180 -0.61 28.38 -9.38
N ASP A 181 0.65 28.30 -9.80
CA ASP A 181 1.21 29.16 -10.84
C ASP A 181 0.54 28.91 -12.20
N GLU A 182 0.36 27.64 -12.56
CA GLU A 182 -0.29 27.23 -13.82
C GLU A 182 -1.76 27.71 -13.87
N HIS A 183 -2.49 27.58 -12.76
CA HIS A 183 -3.85 28.10 -12.65
C HIS A 183 -3.90 29.63 -12.85
N GLN A 184 -3.00 30.37 -12.22
CA GLN A 184 -2.92 31.83 -12.37
C GLN A 184 -2.58 32.27 -13.79
N GLN A 185 -1.68 31.56 -14.46
CA GLN A 185 -1.34 31.83 -15.86
C GLN A 185 -2.55 31.63 -16.77
N ARG A 186 -3.28 30.53 -16.62
CA ARG A 186 -4.48 30.25 -17.44
C ARG A 186 -5.61 31.25 -17.21
N GLY A 187 -5.79 31.73 -15.98
CA GLY A 187 -6.74 32.80 -15.65
C GLY A 187 -6.40 34.13 -16.33
N ARG A 188 -5.12 34.43 -16.56
CA ARG A 188 -4.69 35.64 -17.29
C ARG A 188 -4.98 35.59 -18.80
N PHE A 189 -5.02 34.40 -19.40
CA PHE A 189 -5.29 34.24 -20.83
C PHE A 189 -6.79 34.24 -21.22
N HIS A 190 -7.71 34.18 -20.24
CA HIS A 190 -9.17 34.18 -20.49
C HIS A 190 -9.86 35.54 -20.21
N LEU A 191 -9.09 36.61 -19.97
CA LEU A 191 -9.58 37.96 -19.65
C LEU A 191 -9.31 39.00 -20.77
N HIS A 192 -9.13 38.57 -22.02
CA HIS A 192 -8.96 39.45 -23.18
C HIS A 192 -9.96 39.12 -24.29
#